data_AF-A0A452IJ91-F1
#
_entry.id   AF-A0A452IJ91-F1
#
_cell.length_a   1.000
_cell.length_b   1.000
_cell.length_c   1.000
_cell.angle_alpha   90.00
_cell.angle_beta   90.00
_cell.angle_gamma   90.00
#
_symmetry.space_group_name_H-M   'P 1'
#
loop_
_entity.id
_entity.type
_entity.pdbx_description
1 polymer ?
#
loop_
_entity_poly.entity_id
_entity_poly.type
_entity_poly.pdbx_seq_one_letter_code
_entity_poly.pdbx_strand_id
1 'polypeptide(L)'
;MLDMAEREGVVDIYNCVRELRSRRVNMVQTEEQYVFIHDAILEACLCGDTSIPASQVRSVYYEMNKLDPQTNSSQIKEEFRTLNMVTPTLRVEDCSIALLPRNHEKNRCMDVLPPDRCLPFLITIDGESSNYINAALMDSYKQPSAFIVTQHPLPNTVKDFWRLVLDYHCTSIVMLNDVDPAQLCPQYWPENGVHRHGPIQVEFVSADLEEDIISRIFRIYNAARPQDGYRMVQQFQFLGWPMYRDTPVSKRSFLKQIRQVEKWQEEYNGGEGRTVVHCLNGGGRSGTFCAISIVCEMLRHQRAVDVFHAVKTLRNNKPNMVDLLV
;
A
#
# COMPACT_ATOMS: atom_id res chain seq x y z
N MET A 1 -17.12 -5.97 26.72
CA MET A 1 -17.79 -4.95 25.87
C MET A 1 -18.28 -5.57 24.57
N LEU A 2 -17.43 -6.24 23.78
CA LEU A 2 -17.88 -6.99 22.60
C LEU A 2 -18.94 -8.05 22.96
N ASP A 3 -18.73 -8.81 24.04
CA ASP A 3 -19.74 -9.76 24.53
C ASP A 3 -21.08 -9.10 24.90
N MET A 4 -21.08 -7.85 25.39
CA MET A 4 -22.33 -7.11 25.67
C MET A 4 -23.00 -6.69 24.37
N ALA A 5 -22.23 -6.20 23.39
CA ALA A 5 -22.76 -5.85 22.08
C ALA A 5 -23.43 -7.07 21.42
N GLU A 6 -22.80 -8.24 21.51
CA GLU A 6 -23.30 -9.49 20.93
C GLU A 6 -24.54 -10.02 21.66
N ARG A 7 -24.54 -10.02 22.99
CA ARG A 7 -25.61 -10.65 23.80
C ARG A 7 -26.79 -9.74 24.08
N GLU A 8 -26.55 -8.44 24.23
CA GLU A 8 -27.51 -7.48 24.76
C GLU A 8 -27.84 -6.37 23.75
N GLY A 9 -27.09 -6.27 22.64
CA GLY A 9 -27.28 -5.21 21.64
C GLY A 9 -26.91 -3.81 22.14
N VAL A 10 -26.19 -3.72 23.26
CA VAL A 10 -25.81 -2.45 23.89
C VAL A 10 -24.34 -2.46 24.31
N VAL A 11 -23.74 -1.27 24.42
CA VAL A 11 -22.38 -1.09 24.93
C VAL A 11 -22.39 0.04 25.95
N ASP A 12 -21.88 -0.25 27.15
CA ASP A 12 -21.70 0.73 28.22
C ASP A 12 -20.23 0.90 28.58
N ILE A 13 -19.54 1.74 27.80
CA ILE A 13 -18.10 1.98 27.96
C ILE A 13 -17.82 2.65 29.31
N TYR A 14 -18.64 3.62 29.70
CA TYR A 14 -18.47 4.38 30.93
C TYR A 14 -18.53 3.48 32.17
N ASN A 15 -19.60 2.68 32.31
CA ASN A 15 -19.75 1.82 33.49
C ASN A 15 -18.70 0.71 33.52
N CYS A 16 -18.32 0.15 32.36
CA CYS A 16 -17.21 -0.80 32.30
C CYS A 16 -15.88 -0.20 32.78
N VAL A 17 -15.51 1.00 32.33
CA VAL A 17 -14.26 1.66 32.79
C VAL A 17 -14.35 2.02 34.26
N ARG A 18 -15.53 2.48 34.74
CA ARG A 18 -15.79 2.75 36.16
C ARG A 18 -15.59 1.49 37.02
N GLU A 19 -16.07 0.34 36.56
CA GLU A 19 -15.89 -0.95 37.25
C GLU A 19 -14.43 -1.44 37.22
N LEU A 20 -13.71 -1.26 36.11
CA LEU A 20 -12.28 -1.56 36.07
C LEU A 20 -11.51 -0.72 37.09
N ARG A 21 -11.85 0.56 37.22
CA ARG A 21 -11.24 1.48 38.20
C ARG A 21 -11.55 1.14 39.65
N SER A 22 -12.70 0.52 39.94
CA SER A 22 -13.03 0.07 41.30
C SER A 22 -12.17 -1.12 41.76
N ARG A 23 -11.71 -1.95 40.81
CA ARG A 23 -10.81 -3.08 41.09
C ARG A 23 -9.34 -2.71 41.05
N ARG A 24 -8.96 -1.78 40.17
CA ARG A 24 -7.58 -1.28 40.03
C ARG A 24 -7.59 0.20 39.69
N VAL A 25 -7.00 1.00 40.56
CA VAL A 25 -6.90 2.45 40.36
C VAL A 25 -6.18 2.76 39.05
N ASN A 26 -6.61 3.81 38.35
CA ASN A 26 -6.04 4.26 37.08
C ASN A 26 -6.13 3.25 35.93
N MET A 27 -7.14 2.38 35.90
CA MET A 27 -7.50 1.67 34.67
C MET A 27 -8.05 2.67 33.63
N VAL A 28 -7.52 2.62 32.40
CA VAL A 28 -7.71 3.63 31.33
C VAL A 28 -7.28 5.01 31.81
N GLN A 29 -6.03 5.37 31.56
CA GLN A 29 -5.34 6.47 32.24
C GLN A 29 -5.53 7.83 31.56
N THR A 30 -5.63 7.83 30.23
CA THR A 30 -5.66 9.05 29.43
C THR A 30 -6.97 9.18 28.66
N GLU A 31 -7.25 10.39 28.20
CA GLU A 31 -8.41 10.67 27.35
C GLU A 31 -8.30 9.92 26.01
N GLU A 32 -7.11 9.87 25.40
CA GLU A 32 -6.86 9.20 24.13
C GLU A 32 -7.11 7.69 24.23
N GLN A 33 -6.77 7.07 25.37
CA GLN A 33 -7.09 5.65 25.61
C GLN A 33 -8.60 5.43 25.73
N TYR A 34 -9.32 6.37 26.35
CA TYR A 34 -10.76 6.29 26.50
C TYR A 34 -11.48 6.48 25.14
N VAL A 35 -11.05 7.45 24.34
CA VAL A 35 -11.51 7.67 22.95
C VAL A 35 -11.23 6.44 22.09
N PHE A 36 -10.02 5.87 22.18
CA PHE A 36 -9.67 4.67 21.43
C PHE A 36 -10.59 3.47 21.74
N ILE A 37 -11.09 3.33 22.97
CA ILE A 37 -12.06 2.28 23.30
C ILE A 37 -13.40 2.52 22.57
N HIS A 38 -13.86 3.77 22.50
CA HIS A 38 -15.05 4.11 21.72
C HIS A 38 -14.86 3.77 20.24
N ASP A 39 -13.74 4.14 19.65
CA ASP A 39 -13.43 3.87 18.24
C ASP A 39 -13.32 2.37 17.97
N ALA A 40 -12.61 1.63 18.82
CA ALA A 40 -12.43 0.18 18.68
C ALA A 40 -13.76 -0.60 18.76
N ILE A 41 -14.65 -0.20 19.67
CA ILE A 41 -15.97 -0.84 19.78
C ILE A 41 -16.87 -0.44 18.61
N LEU A 42 -16.87 0.83 18.21
CA LEU A 42 -17.63 1.28 17.03
C LEU A 42 -17.20 0.50 15.79
N GLU A 43 -15.89 0.38 15.57
CA GLU A 43 -15.34 -0.40 14.47
C GLU A 43 -15.80 -1.86 14.51
N ALA A 44 -15.66 -2.53 15.66
CA ALA A 44 -16.09 -3.93 15.79
C ALA A 44 -17.59 -4.11 15.53
N CYS A 45 -18.42 -3.17 15.96
CA CYS A 45 -19.87 -3.19 15.71
C CYS A 45 -20.22 -2.94 14.24
N LEU A 46 -19.46 -2.10 13.53
CA LEU A 46 -19.72 -1.79 12.12
C LEU A 46 -19.18 -2.86 11.16
N CYS A 47 -18.01 -3.44 11.47
CA CYS A 47 -17.31 -4.36 10.57
C CYS A 47 -17.72 -5.82 10.79
N GLY A 48 -17.96 -6.22 12.05
CA GLY A 48 -18.14 -7.63 12.40
C GLY A 48 -16.89 -8.48 12.11
N ASP A 49 -17.08 -9.79 12.00
CA ASP A 49 -16.04 -10.72 11.53
C ASP A 49 -16.09 -10.83 10.00
N THR A 50 -15.08 -10.25 9.35
CA THR A 50 -14.93 -10.24 7.88
C THR A 50 -14.04 -11.36 7.37
N SER A 51 -13.55 -12.24 8.25
CA SER A 51 -12.71 -13.38 7.89
C SER A 51 -13.53 -14.49 7.24
N ILE A 52 -13.08 -14.95 6.07
CA ILE A 52 -13.74 -16.01 5.31
C ILE A 52 -12.78 -17.19 5.12
N PRO A 53 -13.13 -18.41 5.58
CA PRO A 53 -12.32 -19.60 5.30
C PRO A 53 -12.15 -19.85 3.81
N ALA A 54 -10.97 -20.29 3.37
CA ALA A 54 -10.64 -20.49 1.95
C ALA A 54 -11.64 -21.41 1.22
N SER A 55 -12.21 -22.39 1.92
CA SER A 55 -13.22 -23.31 1.39
C SER A 55 -14.56 -22.64 1.08
N GLN A 56 -14.85 -21.50 1.71
CA GLN A 56 -16.14 -20.80 1.64
C GLN A 56 -16.07 -19.52 0.78
N VAL A 57 -14.88 -19.05 0.40
CA VAL A 57 -14.70 -17.81 -0.38
C VAL A 57 -15.61 -17.74 -1.61
N ARG A 58 -15.72 -18.85 -2.35
CA ARG A 58 -16.57 -18.90 -3.54
C ARG A 58 -18.04 -18.67 -3.20
N SER A 59 -18.60 -19.39 -2.23
CA SER A 59 -20.01 -19.27 -1.87
C SER A 59 -20.31 -17.89 -1.27
N VAL A 60 -19.48 -17.44 -0.32
CA VAL A 60 -19.65 -16.13 0.33
C VAL A 60 -19.58 -15.00 -0.69
N TYR A 61 -18.62 -15.03 -1.62
CA TYR A 61 -18.55 -14.04 -2.70
C TYR A 61 -19.84 -13.96 -3.54
N TYR A 62 -20.44 -15.11 -3.90
CA TYR A 62 -21.70 -15.09 -4.65
C TYR A 62 -22.86 -14.51 -3.83
N GLU A 63 -22.95 -14.85 -2.55
CA GLU A 63 -23.97 -14.28 -1.65
C GLU A 63 -23.78 -12.77 -1.48
N MET A 64 -22.56 -12.31 -1.24
CA MET A 64 -22.29 -10.89 -1.03
C MET A 64 -22.56 -10.01 -2.26
N ASN A 65 -22.55 -10.60 -3.46
CA ASN A 65 -22.87 -9.91 -4.72
C ASN A 65 -24.36 -9.85 -5.02
N LYS A 66 -25.21 -10.59 -4.30
CA LYS A 66 -26.66 -10.53 -4.53
C LYS A 66 -27.18 -9.15 -4.16
N LEU A 67 -28.08 -8.64 -5.00
CA LEU A 67 -28.77 -7.40 -4.73
C LEU A 67 -29.97 -7.66 -3.83
N ASP A 68 -30.08 -6.88 -2.77
CA ASP A 68 -31.29 -6.76 -1.99
C ASP A 68 -32.38 -6.09 -2.85
N PRO A 69 -33.55 -6.72 -3.05
CA PRO A 69 -34.61 -6.17 -3.90
C PRO A 69 -35.24 -4.86 -3.39
N GLN A 70 -35.16 -4.58 -2.09
CA GLN A 70 -35.76 -3.40 -1.48
C GLN A 70 -34.79 -2.21 -1.54
N THR A 71 -33.51 -2.42 -1.26
CA THR A 71 -32.52 -1.34 -1.16
C THR A 71 -31.70 -1.15 -2.43
N ASN A 72 -31.74 -2.12 -3.36
CA ASN A 72 -30.88 -2.18 -4.55
C ASN A 72 -29.38 -2.05 -4.18
N SER A 73 -29.03 -2.65 -3.04
CA SER A 73 -27.68 -2.67 -2.45
C SER A 73 -27.20 -4.11 -2.36
N SER A 74 -25.89 -4.32 -2.41
CA SER A 74 -25.25 -5.62 -2.17
C SER A 74 -24.38 -5.54 -0.92
N GLN A 75 -24.06 -6.67 -0.30
CA GLN A 75 -23.20 -6.69 0.88
C GLN A 75 -21.80 -6.14 0.56
N ILE A 76 -21.26 -6.42 -0.64
CA ILE A 76 -19.98 -5.81 -1.09
C ILE A 76 -20.05 -4.28 -1.10
N LYS A 77 -21.19 -3.72 -1.55
CA LYS A 77 -21.37 -2.26 -1.59
C LYS A 77 -21.46 -1.67 -0.19
N GLU A 78 -22.11 -2.37 0.73
CA GLU A 78 -22.19 -1.99 2.14
C GLU A 78 -20.83 -2.11 2.83
N GLU A 79 -20.11 -3.21 2.62
CA GLU A 79 -18.75 -3.43 3.12
C GLU A 79 -17.81 -2.31 2.67
N PHE A 80 -17.85 -1.93 1.39
CA PHE A 80 -17.05 -0.81 0.88
C PHE A 80 -17.44 0.54 1.47
N ARG A 81 -18.73 0.77 1.78
CA ARG A 81 -19.17 1.97 2.52
C ARG A 81 -18.66 1.96 3.94
N THR A 82 -18.69 0.79 4.61
CA THR A 82 -18.14 0.61 5.95
C THR A 82 -16.65 0.93 5.98
N LEU A 83 -15.88 0.46 4.99
CA LEU A 83 -14.47 0.84 4.85
C LEU A 83 -14.28 2.35 4.88
N ASN A 84 -15.09 3.12 4.14
CA ASN A 84 -14.99 4.59 4.13
C ASN A 84 -15.31 5.22 5.49
N MET A 85 -16.17 4.59 6.31
CA MET A 85 -16.53 5.09 7.64
C MET A 85 -15.48 4.77 8.71
N VAL A 86 -14.78 3.63 8.60
CA VAL A 86 -13.84 3.15 9.62
C VAL A 86 -12.37 3.39 9.29
N THR A 87 -12.07 3.96 8.12
CA THR A 87 -10.70 4.37 7.76
C THR A 87 -10.49 5.85 8.03
N PRO A 88 -9.32 6.25 8.56
CA PRO A 88 -9.07 7.63 8.93
C PRO A 88 -9.12 8.55 7.72
N THR A 89 -9.79 9.69 7.89
CA THR A 89 -9.62 10.83 6.99
C THR A 89 -8.36 11.57 7.40
N LEU A 90 -7.51 11.91 6.42
CA LEU A 90 -6.32 12.71 6.72
C LEU A 90 -6.71 14.16 6.94
N ARG A 91 -6.16 14.72 8.01
CA ARG A 91 -6.21 16.16 8.26
C ARG A 91 -4.98 16.80 7.65
N VAL A 92 -5.05 18.12 7.49
CA VAL A 92 -3.92 18.91 6.96
C VAL A 92 -2.68 18.74 7.85
N GLU A 93 -2.86 18.67 9.17
CA GLU A 93 -1.77 18.43 10.12
C GLU A 93 -1.08 17.07 9.95
N ASP A 94 -1.76 16.05 9.41
CA ASP A 94 -1.18 14.72 9.20
C ASP A 94 -0.19 14.67 8.02
N CYS A 95 -0.17 15.70 7.17
CA CYS A 95 0.62 15.78 5.95
C CYS A 95 1.56 17.00 5.96
N SER A 96 1.97 17.45 7.14
CA SER A 96 2.68 18.73 7.32
C SER A 96 4.00 18.79 6.54
N ILE A 97 4.70 17.66 6.40
CA ILE A 97 5.98 17.57 5.68
C ILE A 97 5.76 17.69 4.18
N ALA A 98 4.76 16.98 3.65
CA ALA A 98 4.40 17.03 2.24
C ALA A 98 3.92 18.42 1.80
N LEU A 99 3.33 19.18 2.73
CA LEU A 99 2.80 20.53 2.54
C LEU A 99 3.85 21.64 2.67
N LEU A 100 5.10 21.33 3.01
CA LEU A 100 6.16 22.34 3.02
C LEU A 100 6.35 22.93 1.60
N PRO A 101 6.50 24.26 1.45
CA PRO A 101 6.60 24.89 0.12
C PRO A 101 7.67 24.27 -0.79
N ARG A 102 8.82 23.88 -0.22
CA ARG A 102 9.92 23.22 -0.94
C ARG A 102 9.59 21.83 -1.50
N ASN A 103 8.48 21.22 -1.06
CA ASN A 103 8.04 19.88 -1.44
C ASN A 103 6.84 19.90 -2.40
N HIS A 104 6.20 21.06 -2.63
CA HIS A 104 4.99 21.16 -3.48
C HIS A 104 5.21 20.61 -4.88
N GLU A 105 6.31 20.98 -5.53
CA GLU A 105 6.65 20.52 -6.88
C GLU A 105 7.08 19.04 -6.94
N LYS A 106 7.24 18.37 -5.78
CA LYS A 106 7.52 16.93 -5.69
C LYS A 106 6.24 16.09 -5.58
N ASN A 107 5.08 16.72 -5.49
CA ASN A 107 3.77 16.06 -5.42
C ASN A 107 3.04 16.17 -6.74
N ARG A 108 2.55 15.03 -7.26
CA ARG A 108 1.73 15.00 -8.48
C ARG A 108 0.37 15.65 -8.28
N CYS A 109 -0.20 15.47 -7.09
CA CYS A 109 -1.50 16.00 -6.71
C CYS A 109 -1.47 16.38 -5.22
N MET A 110 -1.90 17.60 -4.90
CA MET A 110 -1.95 18.09 -3.51
C MET A 110 -3.08 17.46 -2.69
N ASP A 111 -4.04 16.81 -3.34
CA ASP A 111 -5.09 16.03 -2.68
C ASP A 111 -4.65 14.60 -2.35
N VAL A 112 -3.49 14.15 -2.87
CA VAL A 112 -2.97 12.80 -2.70
C VAL A 112 -1.58 12.85 -2.05
N LEU A 113 -1.56 13.25 -0.78
CA LEU A 113 -0.34 13.34 0.01
C LEU A 113 -0.14 12.10 0.90
N PRO A 114 1.11 11.71 1.18
CA PRO A 114 1.41 10.70 2.17
C PRO A 114 1.31 11.29 3.58
N PRO A 115 0.80 10.53 4.57
CA PRO A 115 0.85 10.95 5.97
C PRO A 115 2.28 10.95 6.50
N ASP A 116 2.60 11.92 7.36
CA ASP A 116 3.93 12.07 7.96
C ASP A 116 4.36 10.80 8.72
N ARG A 117 3.40 10.13 9.38
CA ARG A 117 3.63 8.87 10.14
C ARG A 117 4.09 7.68 9.29
N CYS A 118 3.84 7.71 7.97
CA CYS A 118 4.17 6.62 7.05
C CYS A 118 5.28 7.03 6.05
N LEU A 119 5.78 8.25 6.14
CA LEU A 119 6.67 8.82 5.15
C LEU A 119 8.08 8.18 5.20
N PRO A 120 8.62 7.69 4.07
CA PRO A 120 10.05 7.39 3.98
C PRO A 120 10.86 8.68 3.79
N PHE A 121 12.01 8.77 4.44
CA PHE A 121 12.97 9.85 4.27
C PHE A 121 14.19 9.35 3.51
N LEU A 122 14.60 10.09 2.48
CA LEU A 122 15.79 9.77 1.70
C LEU A 122 17.05 9.99 2.57
N ILE A 123 17.92 8.99 2.61
CA ILE A 123 19.11 8.92 3.47
C ILE A 123 20.36 9.29 2.66
N THR A 124 20.45 8.82 1.42
CA THR A 124 21.57 9.12 0.52
C THR A 124 21.76 10.63 0.37
N ILE A 125 22.97 11.11 0.64
CA ILE A 125 23.31 12.53 0.46
C ILE A 125 23.55 12.78 -1.02
N ASP A 126 22.89 13.78 -1.59
CA ASP A 126 22.92 14.04 -3.02
C ASP A 126 23.20 15.51 -3.38
N GLY A 127 23.67 16.28 -2.39
CA GLY A 127 23.98 17.71 -2.51
C GLY A 127 22.76 18.64 -2.38
N GLU A 128 21.53 18.11 -2.38
CA GLU A 128 20.31 18.87 -2.11
C GLU A 128 19.87 18.76 -0.64
N SER A 129 19.04 19.70 -0.20
CA SER A 129 18.56 19.77 1.19
C SER A 129 17.27 18.99 1.45
N SER A 130 16.57 18.50 0.42
CA SER A 130 15.28 17.82 0.59
C SER A 130 15.46 16.31 0.65
N ASN A 131 15.05 15.72 1.77
CA ASN A 131 14.94 14.28 2.00
C ASN A 131 13.52 13.74 1.77
N TYR A 132 12.66 14.54 1.13
CA TYR A 132 11.25 14.22 0.90
C TYR A 132 11.03 13.54 -0.45
N ILE A 133 10.15 12.53 -0.46
CA ILE A 133 9.53 11.94 -1.63
C ILE A 133 8.08 11.58 -1.31
N ASN A 134 7.16 11.74 -2.27
CA ASN A 134 5.76 11.34 -2.09
C ASN A 134 5.62 9.81 -2.15
N ALA A 135 5.78 9.17 -0.99
CA ALA A 135 5.66 7.74 -0.82
C ALA A 135 5.18 7.41 0.60
N ALA A 136 4.66 6.19 0.80
CA ALA A 136 4.25 5.69 2.10
C ALA A 136 4.72 4.26 2.30
N LEU A 137 5.30 3.98 3.47
CA LEU A 137 5.64 2.64 3.94
C LEU A 137 4.38 1.90 4.33
N MET A 138 4.27 0.63 3.91
CA MET A 138 3.11 -0.20 4.20
C MET A 138 3.50 -1.63 4.52
N ASP A 139 2.75 -2.21 5.44
CA ASP A 139 2.96 -3.58 5.90
C ASP A 139 2.33 -4.57 4.92
N SER A 140 2.93 -5.76 4.82
CA SER A 140 2.25 -6.92 4.27
C SER A 140 1.57 -7.72 5.38
N TYR A 141 1.04 -8.89 5.05
CA TYR A 141 0.52 -9.80 6.07
C TYR A 141 1.64 -10.38 6.95
N LYS A 142 2.86 -10.48 6.42
CA LYS A 142 4.00 -11.13 7.10
C LYS A 142 5.02 -10.17 7.69
N GLN A 143 5.21 -9.01 7.07
CA GLN A 143 6.38 -8.19 7.31
C GLN A 143 6.00 -6.71 7.40
N PRO A 144 6.49 -5.99 8.42
CA PRO A 144 6.32 -4.54 8.49
C PRO A 144 7.10 -3.84 7.38
N SER A 145 6.53 -2.78 6.82
CA SER A 145 7.14 -1.98 5.73
C SER A 145 7.60 -2.84 4.53
N ALA A 146 6.87 -3.90 4.21
CA ALA A 146 7.15 -4.77 3.06
C ALA A 146 6.98 -4.03 1.72
N PHE A 147 6.04 -3.08 1.67
CA PHE A 147 5.76 -2.26 0.50
C PHE A 147 6.17 -0.81 0.72
N ILE A 148 6.58 -0.16 -0.38
CA ILE A 148 6.65 1.29 -0.47
C ILE A 148 5.75 1.73 -1.61
N VAL A 149 4.63 2.37 -1.29
CA VAL A 149 3.69 2.84 -2.30
C VAL A 149 4.01 4.28 -2.64
N THR A 150 4.19 4.57 -3.93
CA THR A 150 4.55 5.91 -4.43
C THR A 150 3.75 6.28 -5.67
N GLN A 151 3.63 7.58 -5.95
CA GLN A 151 3.20 8.07 -7.26
C GLN A 151 4.21 7.68 -8.35
N HIS A 152 3.77 7.72 -9.60
CA HIS A 152 4.69 7.61 -10.74
C HIS A 152 5.69 8.77 -10.65
N PRO A 153 7.01 8.52 -10.72
CA PRO A 153 8.03 9.56 -10.58
C PRO A 153 7.75 10.74 -11.52
N LEU A 154 7.85 11.97 -11.01
CA LEU A 154 7.81 13.17 -11.85
C LEU A 154 9.18 13.39 -12.51
N PRO A 155 9.27 14.18 -13.60
CA PRO A 155 10.56 14.49 -14.24
C PRO A 155 11.63 15.00 -13.26
N ASN A 156 11.25 15.82 -12.29
CA ASN A 156 12.12 16.36 -11.25
C ASN A 156 12.35 15.42 -10.06
N THR A 157 11.64 14.29 -9.94
CA THR A 157 11.78 13.34 -8.82
C THR A 157 12.32 11.97 -9.22
N VAL A 158 12.76 11.77 -10.48
CA VAL A 158 13.37 10.50 -10.93
C VAL A 158 14.60 10.14 -10.10
N LYS A 159 15.45 11.13 -9.78
CA LYS A 159 16.61 10.95 -8.91
C LYS A 159 16.19 10.48 -7.50
N ASP A 160 15.21 11.14 -6.92
CA ASP A 160 14.65 10.81 -5.60
C ASP A 160 14.04 9.41 -5.56
N PHE A 161 13.40 8.97 -6.65
CA PHE A 161 12.86 7.61 -6.77
C PHE A 161 13.97 6.55 -6.69
N TRP A 162 15.09 6.72 -7.39
CA TRP A 162 16.20 5.78 -7.31
C TRP A 162 16.94 5.84 -5.97
N ARG A 163 16.99 7.01 -5.32
CA ARG A 163 17.43 7.14 -3.94
C ARG A 163 16.57 6.30 -3.00
N LEU A 164 15.24 6.41 -3.11
CA LEU A 164 14.29 5.61 -2.33
C LEU A 164 14.52 4.10 -2.52
N VAL A 165 14.64 3.63 -3.76
CA VAL A 165 14.88 2.21 -4.08
C VAL A 165 16.16 1.70 -3.40
N LEU A 166 17.24 2.49 -3.45
CA LEU A 166 18.52 2.12 -2.86
C LEU A 166 18.49 2.18 -1.32
N ASP A 167 18.02 3.29 -0.76
CA ASP A 167 18.03 3.61 0.68
C ASP A 167 17.19 2.62 1.49
N TYR A 168 16.08 2.15 0.92
CA TYR A 168 15.17 1.21 1.58
C TYR A 168 15.39 -0.26 1.18
N HIS A 169 16.48 -0.54 0.46
CA HIS A 169 16.87 -1.89 0.03
C HIS A 169 15.76 -2.59 -0.76
N CYS A 170 15.12 -1.84 -1.66
CA CYS A 170 14.09 -2.38 -2.53
C CYS A 170 14.73 -3.27 -3.60
N THR A 171 14.14 -4.44 -3.80
CA THR A 171 14.59 -5.46 -4.76
C THR A 171 13.60 -5.62 -5.90
N SER A 172 12.35 -5.20 -5.69
CA SER A 172 11.29 -5.23 -6.69
C SER A 172 10.67 -3.86 -6.89
N ILE A 173 10.31 -3.54 -8.13
CA ILE A 173 9.49 -2.38 -8.50
C ILE A 173 8.29 -2.89 -9.29
N VAL A 174 7.08 -2.53 -8.88
CA VAL A 174 5.83 -2.86 -9.56
C VAL A 174 5.26 -1.59 -10.16
N MET A 175 5.13 -1.56 -11.48
CA MET A 175 4.60 -0.44 -12.25
C MET A 175 3.25 -0.82 -12.85
N LEU A 176 2.19 -0.09 -12.48
CA LEU A 176 0.79 -0.41 -12.82
C LEU A 176 0.14 0.65 -13.74
N ASN A 177 0.95 1.44 -14.41
CA ASN A 177 0.57 2.41 -15.43
C ASN A 177 1.62 2.44 -16.54
N ASP A 178 1.34 3.15 -17.62
CA ASP A 178 2.28 3.36 -18.72
C ASP A 178 3.06 4.66 -18.57
N VAL A 179 4.16 4.76 -19.33
CA VAL A 179 4.85 6.03 -19.58
C VAL A 179 3.90 6.90 -20.39
N ASP A 180 3.69 8.12 -19.92
CA ASP A 180 2.78 9.08 -20.55
C ASP A 180 3.35 10.50 -20.37
N PRO A 181 4.03 11.04 -21.40
CA PRO A 181 4.56 12.40 -21.35
C PRO A 181 3.49 13.46 -21.13
N ALA A 182 2.24 13.26 -21.60
CA ALA A 182 1.15 14.21 -21.42
C ALA A 182 0.70 14.29 -19.95
N GLN A 183 0.89 13.20 -19.19
CA GLN A 183 0.63 13.15 -17.77
C GLN A 183 1.90 13.34 -16.92
N LEU A 184 3.03 13.79 -17.48
CA LEU A 184 4.30 13.88 -16.75
C LEU A 184 4.70 12.55 -16.08
N CYS A 185 4.50 11.44 -16.78
CA CYS A 185 4.95 10.11 -16.39
C CYS A 185 6.16 9.71 -17.24
N PRO A 186 7.37 10.25 -16.95
CA PRO A 186 8.58 9.95 -17.69
C PRO A 186 9.02 8.50 -17.49
N GLN A 187 9.72 7.98 -18.49
CA GLN A 187 10.53 6.80 -18.29
C GLN A 187 11.65 7.11 -17.29
N TYR A 188 11.68 6.41 -16.15
CA TYR A 188 12.70 6.61 -15.11
C TYR A 188 13.86 5.60 -15.20
N TRP A 189 13.88 4.71 -16.19
CA TRP A 189 14.89 3.65 -16.34
C TRP A 189 15.66 3.74 -17.67
N PRO A 190 16.88 3.17 -17.75
CA PRO A 190 17.61 2.98 -19.00
C PRO A 190 17.04 1.82 -19.83
N GLU A 191 16.95 1.99 -21.16
CA GLU A 191 16.73 0.86 -22.09
C GLU A 191 18.03 0.15 -22.45
N ASN A 192 19.15 0.87 -22.39
CA ASN A 192 20.50 0.34 -22.59
C ASN A 192 21.51 1.12 -21.76
N GLY A 193 22.66 0.49 -21.48
CA GLY A 193 23.75 1.13 -20.75
C GLY A 193 23.38 1.58 -19.34
N VAL A 194 23.87 2.75 -18.95
CA VAL A 194 23.82 3.26 -17.57
C VAL A 194 23.24 4.66 -17.55
N HIS A 195 22.19 4.86 -16.75
CA HIS A 195 21.70 6.19 -16.37
C HIS A 195 22.35 6.63 -15.06
N ARG A 196 22.73 7.91 -14.96
CA ARG A 196 23.36 8.49 -13.77
C ARG A 196 22.45 9.55 -13.16
N HIS A 197 22.10 9.35 -11.90
CA HIS A 197 21.26 10.24 -11.10
C HIS A 197 22.07 10.71 -9.88
N GLY A 198 22.91 11.73 -10.10
CA GLY A 198 23.93 12.11 -9.11
C GLY A 198 24.91 10.95 -8.86
N PRO A 199 25.11 10.51 -7.60
CA PRO A 199 26.00 9.40 -7.30
C PRO A 199 25.37 8.03 -7.62
N ILE A 200 24.05 7.94 -7.83
CA ILE A 200 23.38 6.68 -8.12
C ILE A 200 23.49 6.36 -9.61
N GLN A 201 23.91 5.15 -9.91
CA GLN A 201 23.94 4.61 -11.26
C GLN A 201 22.95 3.46 -11.38
N VAL A 202 22.19 3.46 -12.47
CA VAL A 202 21.22 2.42 -12.81
C VAL A 202 21.65 1.86 -14.15
N GLU A 203 22.10 0.61 -14.16
CA GLU A 203 22.53 -0.11 -15.34
C GLU A 203 21.43 -1.08 -15.77
N PHE A 204 21.08 -1.06 -17.04
CA PHE A 204 20.20 -2.07 -17.64
C PHE A 204 20.94 -3.39 -17.79
N VAL A 205 20.37 -4.48 -17.28
CA VAL A 205 20.96 -5.83 -17.38
C VAL A 205 20.23 -6.68 -18.40
N SER A 206 18.91 -6.81 -18.27
CA SER A 206 18.09 -7.60 -19.18
C SER A 206 16.62 -7.20 -19.10
N ALA A 207 15.85 -7.59 -20.11
CA ALA A 207 14.40 -7.50 -20.10
C ALA A 207 13.80 -8.78 -20.66
N ASP A 208 12.59 -9.09 -20.21
CA ASP A 208 11.76 -10.18 -20.72
C ASP A 208 10.30 -9.70 -20.80
N LEU A 209 9.53 -10.32 -21.69
CA LEU A 209 8.10 -10.06 -21.85
C LEU A 209 7.34 -11.38 -21.75
N GLU A 210 6.52 -11.51 -20.72
CA GLU A 210 5.69 -12.69 -20.50
C GLU A 210 4.21 -12.29 -20.44
N GLU A 211 3.45 -12.64 -21.49
CA GLU A 211 2.06 -12.20 -21.68
C GLU A 211 1.95 -10.66 -21.67
N ASP A 212 1.32 -10.11 -20.64
CA ASP A 212 1.05 -8.70 -20.40
C ASP A 212 1.91 -8.12 -19.26
N ILE A 213 3.09 -8.71 -19.01
CA ILE A 213 4.07 -8.25 -18.01
C ILE A 213 5.44 -8.07 -18.66
N ILE A 214 5.97 -6.84 -18.64
CA ILE A 214 7.38 -6.59 -18.95
C ILE A 214 8.19 -6.66 -17.67
N SER A 215 9.20 -7.53 -17.64
CA SER A 215 10.18 -7.60 -16.58
C SER A 215 11.49 -6.97 -17.02
N ARG A 216 12.08 -6.10 -16.19
CA ARG A 216 13.40 -5.50 -16.44
C ARG A 216 14.30 -5.67 -15.23
N ILE A 217 15.51 -6.16 -15.43
CA ILE A 217 16.51 -6.30 -14.39
C ILE A 217 17.50 -5.15 -14.50
N PHE A 218 17.70 -4.48 -13.38
CA PHE A 218 18.66 -3.39 -13.23
C PHE A 218 19.73 -3.74 -12.20
N ARG A 219 20.95 -3.29 -12.46
CA ARG A 219 21.99 -3.21 -11.46
C ARG A 219 22.07 -1.77 -10.96
N ILE A 220 21.82 -1.56 -9.68
CA ILE A 220 21.93 -0.25 -9.04
C ILE A 220 23.17 -0.17 -8.17
N TYR A 221 23.88 0.95 -8.21
CA TYR A 221 25.13 1.16 -7.48
C TYR A 221 25.26 2.63 -7.04
N ASN A 222 25.81 2.84 -5.85
CA ASN A 222 26.12 4.18 -5.33
C ASN A 222 27.61 4.49 -5.48
N ALA A 223 27.95 5.40 -6.40
CA ALA A 223 29.32 5.79 -6.66
C ALA A 223 29.99 6.56 -5.52
N ALA A 224 29.22 7.17 -4.62
CA ALA A 224 29.76 7.78 -3.42
C ALA A 224 30.12 6.75 -2.33
N ARG A 225 29.63 5.50 -2.44
CA ARG A 225 29.83 4.43 -1.46
C ARG A 225 30.12 3.08 -2.15
N PRO A 226 31.23 2.95 -2.89
CA PRO A 226 31.54 1.76 -3.67
C PRO A 226 31.68 0.48 -2.83
N GLN A 227 32.01 0.61 -1.54
CA GLN A 227 32.11 -0.51 -0.60
C GLN A 227 30.77 -1.22 -0.33
N ASP A 228 29.64 -0.54 -0.55
CA ASP A 228 28.31 -1.13 -0.36
C ASP A 228 27.93 -2.11 -1.50
N GLY A 229 28.75 -2.17 -2.56
CA GLY A 229 28.52 -3.02 -3.72
C GLY A 229 27.35 -2.56 -4.60
N TYR A 230 26.89 -3.47 -5.46
CA TYR A 230 25.70 -3.25 -6.29
C TYR A 230 24.52 -4.07 -5.77
N ARG A 231 23.30 -3.66 -6.14
CA ARG A 231 22.07 -4.43 -5.91
C ARG A 231 21.39 -4.73 -7.23
N MET A 232 20.81 -5.93 -7.32
CA MET A 232 19.94 -6.32 -8.43
C MET A 232 18.51 -5.93 -8.06
N VAL A 233 17.84 -5.22 -8.96
CA VAL A 233 16.45 -4.79 -8.79
C VAL A 233 15.67 -5.21 -10.02
N GLN A 234 14.54 -5.89 -9.83
CA GLN A 234 13.65 -6.26 -10.92
C GLN A 234 12.41 -5.37 -10.93
N GLN A 235 12.16 -4.71 -12.06
CA GLN A 235 10.94 -3.98 -12.32
C GLN A 235 9.95 -4.88 -13.09
N PHE A 236 8.70 -4.89 -12.67
CA PHE A 236 7.58 -5.57 -13.29
C PHE A 236 6.54 -4.52 -13.72
N GLN A 237 6.45 -4.25 -15.02
CA GLN A 237 5.43 -3.37 -15.60
C GLN A 237 4.25 -4.20 -16.10
N PHE A 238 3.06 -3.95 -15.54
CA PHE A 238 1.82 -4.60 -15.95
C PHE A 238 1.11 -3.82 -17.04
N LEU A 239 0.96 -4.43 -18.21
CA LEU A 239 0.28 -3.86 -19.38
C LEU A 239 -1.22 -4.21 -19.40
N GLY A 240 -1.63 -5.23 -18.65
CA GLY A 240 -3.00 -5.77 -18.65
C GLY A 240 -4.05 -4.89 -17.96
N TRP A 241 -3.72 -3.64 -17.60
CA TRP A 241 -4.63 -2.69 -16.95
C TRP A 241 -4.69 -1.34 -17.70
N PRO A 242 -5.47 -1.25 -18.79
CA PRO A 242 -5.58 -0.01 -19.56
C PRO A 242 -6.14 1.16 -18.73
N MET A 243 -5.71 2.40 -19.01
CA MET A 243 -6.09 3.60 -18.24
C MET A 243 -7.61 3.86 -18.20
N TYR A 244 -8.36 3.50 -19.24
CA TYR A 244 -9.81 3.68 -19.33
C TYR A 244 -10.62 2.61 -18.58
N ARG A 245 -9.96 1.68 -17.86
CA ARG A 245 -10.60 0.64 -17.07
C ARG A 245 -10.26 0.77 -15.59
N ASP A 246 -11.26 0.47 -14.77
CA ASP A 246 -11.12 0.45 -13.32
C ASP A 246 -10.53 -0.86 -12.79
N THR A 247 -10.50 -1.94 -13.58
CA THR A 247 -9.91 -3.24 -13.19
C THR A 247 -9.06 -3.87 -14.31
N PRO A 248 -8.10 -4.77 -13.96
CA PRO A 248 -7.33 -5.53 -14.93
C PRO A 248 -8.22 -6.33 -15.90
N VAL A 249 -7.78 -6.47 -17.14
CA VAL A 249 -8.49 -7.29 -18.15
C VAL A 249 -8.48 -8.77 -17.76
N SER A 250 -7.36 -9.26 -17.22
CA SER A 250 -7.17 -10.67 -16.87
C SER A 250 -6.80 -10.85 -15.40
N LYS A 251 -7.72 -11.47 -14.63
CA LYS A 251 -7.46 -11.88 -13.23
C LYS A 251 -6.27 -12.83 -13.12
N ARG A 252 -6.13 -13.75 -14.09
CA ARG A 252 -5.05 -14.73 -14.15
C ARG A 252 -3.69 -14.04 -14.33
N SER A 253 -3.60 -13.09 -15.26
CA SER A 253 -2.35 -12.38 -15.51
C SER A 253 -1.94 -11.49 -14.33
N PHE A 254 -2.90 -10.82 -13.70
CA PHE A 254 -2.61 -10.03 -12.50
C PHE A 254 -2.08 -10.90 -11.34
N LEU A 255 -2.68 -12.07 -11.10
CA LEU A 255 -2.16 -13.03 -10.12
C LEU A 255 -0.78 -13.60 -10.50
N LYS A 256 -0.49 -13.72 -11.81
CA LYS A 256 0.83 -14.14 -12.30
C LYS A 256 1.89 -13.09 -11.97
N GLN A 257 1.58 -11.80 -12.11
CA GLN A 257 2.49 -10.72 -11.72
C GLN A 257 2.86 -10.81 -10.24
N ILE A 258 1.88 -11.00 -9.35
CA ILE A 258 2.12 -11.16 -7.91
C ILE A 258 3.08 -12.33 -7.65
N ARG A 259 2.84 -13.48 -8.30
CA ARG A 259 3.73 -14.65 -8.18
C ARG A 259 5.15 -14.40 -8.69
N GLN A 260 5.32 -13.64 -9.77
CA GLN A 260 6.65 -13.29 -10.28
C GLN A 260 7.42 -12.41 -9.29
N VAL A 261 6.73 -11.44 -8.67
CA VAL A 261 7.31 -10.59 -7.61
C VAL A 261 7.69 -11.42 -6.39
N GLU A 262 6.79 -12.30 -5.92
CA GLU A 262 7.05 -13.20 -4.80
C GLU A 262 8.24 -14.12 -5.08
N LYS A 263 8.30 -14.73 -6.27
CA LYS A 263 9.41 -15.60 -6.68
C LYS A 263 10.75 -14.86 -6.65
N TRP A 264 10.80 -13.63 -7.18
CA TRP A 264 12.02 -12.83 -7.15
C TRP A 264 12.45 -12.47 -5.73
N GLN A 265 11.50 -12.13 -4.85
CA GLN A 265 11.79 -11.86 -3.44
C GLN A 265 12.31 -13.12 -2.72
N GLU A 266 11.75 -14.30 -3.00
CA GLU A 266 12.19 -15.57 -2.41
C GLU A 266 13.57 -16.02 -2.89
N GLU A 267 13.92 -15.75 -4.16
CA GLU A 267 15.23 -16.07 -4.75
C GLU A 267 16.33 -15.07 -4.35
N TYR A 268 15.96 -13.91 -3.81
CA TYR A 268 16.90 -12.88 -3.41
C TYR A 268 17.69 -13.30 -2.16
N ASN A 269 19.01 -13.41 -2.30
CA ASN A 269 19.92 -13.86 -1.25
C ASN A 269 20.47 -12.74 -0.35
N GLY A 270 20.09 -11.48 -0.60
CA GLY A 270 20.62 -10.30 0.08
C GLY A 270 19.85 -9.86 1.33
N GLY A 271 18.97 -10.71 1.88
CA GLY A 271 18.13 -10.43 3.05
C GLY A 271 16.70 -10.01 2.67
N GLU A 272 16.00 -9.34 3.59
CA GLU A 272 14.62 -8.89 3.37
C GLU A 272 14.56 -7.71 2.38
N GLY A 273 14.16 -8.00 1.14
CA GLY A 273 13.93 -7.00 0.10
C GLY A 273 12.52 -6.40 0.17
N ARG A 274 12.42 -5.09 -0.10
CA ARG A 274 11.13 -4.40 -0.20
C ARG A 274 10.63 -4.33 -1.64
N THR A 275 9.31 -4.19 -1.78
CA THR A 275 8.68 -3.95 -3.08
C THR A 275 8.17 -2.53 -3.17
N VAL A 276 8.72 -1.74 -4.09
CA VAL A 276 8.12 -0.46 -4.47
C VAL A 276 6.93 -0.73 -5.38
N VAL A 277 5.77 -0.14 -5.09
CA VAL A 277 4.57 -0.27 -5.92
C VAL A 277 4.11 1.12 -6.33
N HIS A 278 3.97 1.37 -7.64
CA HIS A 278 3.45 2.63 -8.14
C HIS A 278 2.46 2.46 -9.28
N CYS A 279 1.57 3.43 -9.35
CA CYS A 279 0.68 3.71 -10.45
C CYS A 279 0.77 5.23 -10.69
N LEU A 280 -0.26 5.87 -11.25
CA LEU A 280 -0.24 7.33 -11.42
C LEU A 280 -0.02 8.08 -10.08
N ASN A 281 -0.89 7.86 -9.09
CA ASN A 281 -0.93 8.59 -7.82
C ASN A 281 -0.55 7.74 -6.59
N GLY A 282 -0.11 6.50 -6.78
CA GLY A 282 0.19 5.58 -5.66
C GLY A 282 -1.04 5.29 -4.78
N GLY A 283 -2.19 5.08 -5.43
CA GLY A 283 -3.50 4.91 -4.81
C GLY A 283 -4.20 3.65 -5.30
N GLY A 284 -5.40 3.79 -5.89
CA GLY A 284 -6.24 2.72 -6.42
C GLY A 284 -5.52 1.45 -6.89
N ARG A 285 -4.84 1.49 -8.05
CA ARG A 285 -4.16 0.32 -8.61
C ARG A 285 -3.06 -0.26 -7.71
N SER A 286 -2.24 0.62 -7.11
CA SER A 286 -1.20 0.21 -6.17
C SER A 286 -1.80 -0.47 -4.94
N GLY A 287 -2.93 0.04 -4.44
CA GLY A 287 -3.69 -0.56 -3.35
C GLY A 287 -4.30 -1.89 -3.71
N THR A 288 -4.81 -2.05 -4.93
CA THR A 288 -5.31 -3.35 -5.39
C THR A 288 -4.18 -4.37 -5.45
N PHE A 289 -2.99 -4.00 -5.95
CA PHE A 289 -1.83 -4.89 -5.94
C PHE A 289 -1.42 -5.27 -4.51
N CYS A 290 -1.28 -4.30 -3.60
CA CYS A 290 -0.89 -4.55 -2.22
C CYS A 290 -1.94 -5.40 -1.48
N ALA A 291 -3.23 -5.09 -1.63
CA ALA A 291 -4.32 -5.81 -0.99
C ALA A 291 -4.39 -7.26 -1.45
N ILE A 292 -4.29 -7.51 -2.77
CA ILE A 292 -4.29 -8.88 -3.29
C ILE A 292 -3.03 -9.63 -2.83
N SER A 293 -1.88 -8.98 -2.75
CA SER A 293 -0.65 -9.59 -2.22
C SER A 293 -0.83 -10.02 -0.75
N ILE A 294 -1.39 -9.15 0.09
CA ILE A 294 -1.74 -9.44 1.49
C ILE A 294 -2.72 -10.62 1.58
N VAL A 295 -3.80 -10.61 0.79
CA VAL A 295 -4.80 -11.70 0.77
C VAL A 295 -4.20 -13.02 0.28
N CYS A 296 -3.29 -12.98 -0.71
CA CYS A 296 -2.55 -14.17 -1.16
C CYS A 296 -1.64 -14.73 -0.05
N GLU A 297 -1.01 -13.88 0.76
CA GLU A 297 -0.26 -14.31 1.93
C GLU A 297 -1.17 -14.93 2.99
N MET A 298 -2.31 -14.32 3.32
CA MET A 298 -3.32 -14.87 4.25
C MET A 298 -3.79 -16.27 3.81
N LEU A 299 -4.13 -16.44 2.53
CA LEU A 299 -4.54 -17.74 1.97
C LEU A 299 -3.49 -18.82 2.16
N ARG A 300 -2.22 -18.48 1.95
CA ARG A 300 -1.11 -19.42 2.06
C ARG A 300 -0.85 -19.84 3.51
N HIS A 301 -1.02 -18.94 4.48
CA HIS A 301 -0.57 -19.16 5.87
C HIS A 301 -1.70 -19.52 6.83
N GLN A 302 -2.89 -18.95 6.64
CA GLN A 302 -4.03 -19.14 7.54
C GLN A 302 -5.17 -19.95 6.93
N ARG A 303 -5.14 -20.22 5.61
CA ARG A 303 -6.27 -20.85 4.89
C ARG A 303 -7.57 -20.05 5.04
N ALA A 304 -7.47 -18.74 5.20
CA ALA A 304 -8.58 -17.79 5.26
C ALA A 304 -8.22 -16.53 4.47
N VAL A 305 -9.23 -15.71 4.17
CA VAL A 305 -9.08 -14.38 3.59
C VAL A 305 -9.82 -13.37 4.42
N ASP A 306 -9.27 -12.17 4.51
CA ASP A 306 -9.97 -11.02 5.04
C ASP A 306 -9.67 -9.81 4.13
N VAL A 307 -10.50 -9.64 3.10
CA VAL A 307 -10.32 -8.59 2.10
C VAL A 307 -10.55 -7.21 2.71
N PHE A 308 -11.57 -7.09 3.57
CA PHE A 308 -11.87 -5.88 4.31
C PHE A 308 -10.68 -5.43 5.14
N HIS A 309 -10.13 -6.33 5.97
CA HIS A 309 -8.98 -6.02 6.82
C HIS A 309 -7.73 -5.68 6.02
N ALA A 310 -7.46 -6.39 4.91
CA ALA A 310 -6.35 -6.09 4.02
C ALA A 310 -6.44 -4.66 3.46
N VAL A 311 -7.61 -4.24 2.96
CA VAL A 311 -7.80 -2.88 2.41
C VAL A 311 -7.77 -1.84 3.52
N LYS A 312 -8.42 -2.10 4.67
CA LYS A 312 -8.43 -1.19 5.82
C LYS A 312 -7.02 -0.91 6.35
N THR A 313 -6.18 -1.94 6.45
CA THR A 313 -4.77 -1.81 6.87
C THR A 313 -4.00 -0.88 5.94
N LEU A 314 -4.18 -1.01 4.63
CA LEU A 314 -3.56 -0.10 3.66
C LEU A 314 -4.10 1.33 3.80
N ARG A 315 -5.41 1.49 3.99
CA ARG A 315 -6.06 2.80 4.13
C ARG A 315 -5.69 3.54 5.41
N ASN A 316 -5.38 2.82 6.48
CA ASN A 316 -4.84 3.40 7.71
C ASN A 316 -3.48 4.11 7.48
N ASN A 317 -2.69 3.64 6.52
CA ASN A 317 -1.41 4.24 6.14
C ASN A 317 -1.54 5.26 5.00
N LYS A 318 -2.51 5.07 4.09
CA LYS A 318 -2.79 6.00 2.98
C LYS A 318 -4.25 5.88 2.53
N PRO A 319 -5.11 6.89 2.72
CA PRO A 319 -6.57 6.74 2.53
C PRO A 319 -7.01 6.39 1.10
N ASN A 320 -6.27 6.80 0.08
CA ASN A 320 -6.65 6.60 -1.33
C ASN A 320 -6.29 5.20 -1.87
N MET A 321 -6.08 4.21 -0.99
CA MET A 321 -5.81 2.82 -1.36
C MET A 321 -7.12 2.10 -1.67
N VAL A 322 -7.20 1.49 -2.86
CA VAL A 322 -8.42 0.86 -3.40
C VAL A 322 -9.59 1.86 -3.35
N ASP A 323 -9.49 2.94 -4.09
CA ASP A 323 -10.35 4.13 -4.01
C ASP A 323 -11.70 4.00 -4.72
N LEU A 324 -11.86 3.02 -5.62
CA LEU A 324 -13.09 2.83 -6.39
C LEU A 324 -13.76 1.48 -6.09
N LEU A 325 -15.08 1.52 -5.95
CA LEU A 325 -15.94 0.35 -6.10
C LEU A 325 -16.50 0.38 -7.52
N VAL A 326 -16.31 -0.70 -8.27
CA VAL A 326 -16.67 -0.80 -9.69
C VAL A 326 -17.76 -1.84 -9.91
#